data_AF-A0AAN8FTN1-F1
#
_entry.id   AF-A0AAN8FTN1-F1
#
_cell.length_a   1.000
_cell.length_b   1.000
_cell.length_c   1.000
_cell.angle_alpha   90.00
_cell.angle_beta   90.00
_cell.angle_gamma   90.00
#
_symmetry.space_group_name_H-M   'P 1'
#
loop_
_entity.id
_entity.type
_entity.pdbx_description
1 polymer ?
#
loop_
_entity_poly.entity_id
_entity_poly.type
_entity_poly.pdbx_seq_one_letter_code
_entity_poly.pdbx_strand_id
1 'polypeptide(L)'
;MVKKTPSKTKSKSASKDSATPPIGSSESSRVEDKISRTEFLCAAVAFAIGSGNLWLVPASIAQSGLTFLIQFTVCYVLAAIPLYYMEVALGQYTSASPWCIYQMLAPAMSGVPAAMAFNIVLRSTVLSVWVTEFLTMFAISLEGAWREPSYARCSHGDVCYDHRLARRCMFASPNDTSCAQFISAMVNTRVDAIKATPLIHSFARIFEEPEITLKPPESYVPNSMVIVALMLTWICAGCAATVGARFIGRLAYAVIAIAILTCIMLSILGKSFL
;
A
#
# COMPACT_ATOMS: atom_id res chain seq x y z
N MET A 1 48.04 42.00 -19.53
CA MET A 1 48.73 42.09 -20.83
C MET A 1 49.45 40.76 -21.11
N VAL A 2 49.09 40.14 -22.23
CA VAL A 2 49.92 39.29 -23.12
C VAL A 2 50.59 38.01 -22.58
N LYS A 3 50.05 36.89 -23.07
CA LYS A 3 50.58 35.51 -23.19
C LYS A 3 52.08 35.40 -23.51
N LYS A 4 52.72 34.30 -23.06
CA LYS A 4 53.26 33.21 -23.93
C LYS A 4 54.03 32.15 -23.13
N THR A 5 53.59 30.90 -23.23
CA THR A 5 54.44 29.68 -23.12
C THR A 5 55.27 29.52 -24.41
N PRO A 6 56.39 28.77 -24.40
CA PRO A 6 56.34 27.39 -24.91
C PRO A 6 57.36 26.36 -24.33
N SER A 7 56.91 25.10 -24.36
CA SER A 7 57.56 23.79 -24.60
C SER A 7 59.04 23.50 -24.26
N LYS A 8 59.29 22.33 -23.63
CA LYS A 8 59.96 21.15 -24.28
C LYS A 8 60.07 19.92 -23.36
N THR A 9 59.82 18.77 -23.98
CA THR A 9 59.85 17.38 -23.51
C THR A 9 61.27 16.86 -23.23
N LYS A 10 61.45 15.99 -22.22
CA LYS A 10 62.53 14.96 -22.20
C LYS A 10 62.14 13.74 -21.36
N SER A 11 62.31 12.57 -21.97
CA SER A 11 62.13 11.22 -21.45
C SER A 11 63.41 10.72 -20.75
N LYS A 12 63.28 9.95 -19.64
CA LYS A 12 63.87 8.59 -19.50
C LYS A 12 63.79 8.01 -18.07
N SER A 13 63.52 6.69 -18.07
CA SER A 13 64.04 5.64 -17.18
C SER A 13 63.31 5.31 -15.87
N ALA A 14 62.47 4.28 -15.98
CA ALA A 14 62.42 3.05 -15.18
C ALA A 14 63.07 3.03 -13.77
N SER A 15 62.23 2.78 -12.76
CA SER A 15 62.49 1.72 -11.79
C SER A 15 61.18 0.98 -11.51
N LYS A 16 61.29 -0.34 -11.42
CA LYS A 16 60.23 -1.33 -11.29
C LYS A 16 60.23 -1.73 -9.82
N ASP A 17 59.15 -1.51 -9.08
CA ASP A 17 58.88 -2.27 -7.86
C ASP A 17 57.38 -2.50 -7.71
N SER A 18 57.07 -3.77 -7.51
CA SER A 18 55.78 -4.39 -7.41
C SER A 18 55.12 -4.13 -6.06
N ALA A 19 53.92 -3.54 -6.06
CA ALA A 19 52.94 -3.73 -5.00
C ALA A 19 51.52 -3.53 -5.57
N THR A 20 50.71 -4.57 -5.37
CA THR A 20 49.25 -4.73 -5.52
C THR A 20 48.45 -3.46 -5.83
N PRO A 21 47.63 -3.42 -6.91
CA PRO A 21 46.75 -2.29 -7.15
C PRO A 21 45.67 -2.23 -6.04
N PRO A 22 45.34 -1.03 -5.51
CA PRO A 22 44.17 -0.90 -4.65
C PRO A 22 42.94 -1.29 -5.46
N ILE A 23 42.14 -2.18 -4.89
CA ILE A 23 40.83 -2.57 -5.42
C ILE A 23 40.06 -1.29 -5.71
N GLY A 24 39.72 -1.13 -6.98
CA GLY A 24 39.37 0.14 -7.59
C GLY A 24 38.32 0.92 -6.81
N SER A 25 38.68 2.16 -6.51
CA SER A 25 37.74 3.25 -6.63
C SER A 25 37.26 3.29 -8.08
N SER A 26 36.19 2.55 -8.38
CA SER A 26 35.31 2.95 -9.46
C SER A 26 34.72 4.28 -9.03
N GLU A 27 35.44 5.34 -9.37
CA GLU A 27 34.94 6.70 -9.37
C GLU A 27 33.88 6.78 -10.46
N SER A 28 32.72 6.18 -10.15
CA SER A 28 31.47 6.50 -10.79
C SER A 28 31.19 7.93 -10.36
N SER A 29 31.60 8.87 -11.19
CA SER A 29 31.02 10.20 -11.28
C SER A 29 29.54 10.07 -11.71
N ARG A 30 28.75 9.37 -10.90
CA ARG A 30 27.31 9.46 -10.93
C ARG A 30 27.03 10.85 -10.39
N VAL A 31 26.57 11.74 -11.26
CA VAL A 31 25.95 13.00 -10.85
C VAL A 31 25.12 12.68 -9.62
N GLU A 32 25.59 13.18 -8.47
CA GLU A 32 25.01 12.83 -7.20
C GLU A 32 23.64 13.50 -7.22
N ASP A 33 22.66 12.65 -7.45
CA ASP A 33 21.38 13.05 -7.98
C ASP A 33 20.53 13.58 -6.81
N LYS A 34 20.92 14.74 -6.29
CA LYS A 34 20.40 15.35 -5.07
C LYS A 34 18.87 15.48 -5.14
N ILE A 35 18.18 14.75 -4.28
CA ILE A 35 16.72 14.80 -4.11
C ILE A 35 16.37 16.15 -3.46
N SER A 36 15.32 16.81 -3.94
CA SER A 36 14.85 18.05 -3.31
C SER A 36 14.34 17.78 -1.89
N ARG A 37 14.51 18.73 -0.97
CA ARG A 37 13.95 18.62 0.40
C ARG A 37 12.44 18.37 0.39
N THR A 38 11.75 18.99 -0.57
CA THR A 38 10.30 18.84 -0.73
C THR A 38 9.94 17.46 -1.27
N GLU A 39 10.72 16.91 -2.22
CA GLU A 39 10.54 15.55 -2.76
C GLU A 39 10.74 14.50 -1.65
N PHE A 40 11.77 14.69 -0.82
CA PHE A 40 12.02 13.81 0.34
C PHE A 40 10.89 13.89 1.36
N LEU A 41 10.47 15.10 1.76
CA LEU A 41 9.38 15.29 2.72
C LEU A 41 8.06 14.71 2.19
N CYS A 42 7.76 14.94 0.92
CA CYS A 42 6.55 14.43 0.27
C CYS A 42 6.54 12.89 0.24
N ALA A 43 7.66 12.25 -0.11
CA ALA A 43 7.79 10.80 -0.06
C ALA A 43 7.62 10.25 1.37
N ALA A 44 8.18 10.93 2.36
CA ALA A 44 8.02 10.55 3.77
C ALA A 44 6.57 10.68 4.26
N VAL A 45 5.88 11.77 3.88
CA VAL A 45 4.46 11.95 4.20
C VAL A 45 3.60 10.90 3.50
N ALA A 46 3.87 10.58 2.22
CA ALA A 46 3.17 9.53 1.49
C ALA A 46 3.33 8.16 2.18
N PHE A 47 4.54 7.87 2.69
CA PHE A 47 4.79 6.65 3.47
C PHE A 47 4.05 6.65 4.82
N ALA A 48 3.96 7.81 5.49
CA ALA A 48 3.29 7.94 6.78
C ALA A 48 1.75 7.86 6.70
N ILE A 49 1.15 8.36 5.61
CA ILE A 49 -0.31 8.35 5.38
C ILE A 49 -0.84 6.97 4.95
N GLY A 50 -0.01 5.92 4.99
CA GLY A 50 -0.34 4.57 4.51
C GLY A 50 -1.79 4.11 4.78
N SER A 51 -2.36 3.38 3.82
CA SER A 51 -3.80 3.03 3.71
C SER A 51 -4.47 2.63 5.04
N GLY A 52 -3.75 1.96 5.94
CA GLY A 52 -4.22 1.58 7.28
C GLY A 52 -4.78 2.72 8.15
N ASN A 53 -4.23 3.92 8.05
CA ASN A 53 -4.63 5.03 8.93
C ASN A 53 -5.99 5.62 8.55
N LEU A 54 -6.43 5.47 7.30
CA LEU A 54 -7.65 6.10 6.79
C LEU A 54 -8.93 5.46 7.33
N TRP A 55 -8.95 4.15 7.60
CA TRP A 55 -10.12 3.48 8.17
C TRP A 55 -9.98 3.19 9.67
N LEU A 56 -8.77 2.88 10.14
CA LEU A 56 -8.58 2.39 11.50
C LEU A 56 -8.73 3.52 12.53
N VAL A 57 -8.25 4.73 12.19
CA VAL A 57 -8.38 5.90 13.06
C VAL A 57 -9.85 6.31 13.21
N PRO A 58 -10.64 6.49 12.14
CA PRO A 58 -12.07 6.78 12.29
C PRO A 58 -12.85 5.67 12.99
N ALA A 59 -12.56 4.40 12.71
CA ALA A 59 -13.22 3.28 13.39
C ALA A 59 -12.94 3.27 14.90
N SER A 60 -11.69 3.55 15.30
CA SER A 60 -11.30 3.62 16.70
C SER A 60 -11.96 4.82 17.41
N ILE A 61 -12.07 5.96 16.73
CA ILE A 61 -12.79 7.14 17.26
C ILE A 61 -14.29 6.86 17.37
N ALA A 62 -14.89 6.15 16.42
CA ALA A 62 -16.31 5.79 16.48
C ALA A 62 -16.63 4.89 17.69
N GLN A 63 -15.70 4.01 18.08
CA GLN A 63 -15.89 3.10 19.22
C GLN A 63 -15.55 3.75 20.58
N SER A 64 -14.46 4.52 20.64
CA SER A 64 -13.90 5.05 21.90
C SER A 64 -14.13 6.55 22.10
N GLY A 65 -14.68 7.24 21.10
CA GLY A 65 -14.88 8.69 21.11
C GLY A 65 -13.56 9.47 21.17
N LEU A 66 -13.62 10.63 21.84
CA LEU A 66 -12.49 11.56 21.97
C LEU A 66 -11.35 11.03 22.85
N THR A 67 -11.62 10.08 23.75
CA THR A 67 -10.62 9.51 24.66
C THR A 67 -9.47 8.85 23.91
N PHE A 68 -9.78 8.13 22.83
CA PHE A 68 -8.76 7.54 21.97
C PHE A 68 -7.90 8.61 21.29
N LEU A 69 -8.51 9.71 20.84
CA LEU A 69 -7.79 10.78 20.15
C LEU A 69 -6.78 11.46 21.07
N ILE A 70 -7.17 11.75 22.32
CA ILE A 70 -6.25 12.35 23.31
C ILE A 70 -5.06 11.41 23.57
N GLN A 71 -5.33 10.12 23.85
CA GLN A 71 -4.28 9.14 24.09
C GLN A 71 -3.37 8.97 22.87
N PHE A 72 -3.94 8.90 21.67
CA PHE A 72 -3.21 8.81 20.43
C PHE A 72 -2.30 10.02 20.22
N THR A 73 -2.81 11.24 20.41
CA THR A 73 -2.00 12.47 20.27
C THR A 73 -0.84 12.51 21.27
N VAL A 74 -1.07 12.11 22.53
CA VAL A 74 0.00 12.07 23.55
C VAL A 74 1.09 11.08 23.16
N CYS A 75 0.74 9.84 22.80
CA CYS A 75 1.71 8.84 22.36
C CYS A 75 2.42 9.26 21.06
N TYR A 76 1.70 9.90 20.14
CA TYR A 76 2.27 10.37 18.88
C TYR A 76 3.35 11.44 19.11
N VAL A 77 3.07 12.43 19.96
CA VAL A 77 4.02 13.53 20.25
C VAL A 77 5.20 13.04 21.09
N LEU A 78 4.96 12.18 22.08
CA LEU A 78 6.02 11.74 23.01
C LEU A 78 6.91 10.62 22.45
N ALA A 79 6.39 9.75 21.58
CA ALA A 79 7.13 8.59 21.08
C ALA A 79 7.34 8.62 19.56
N ALA A 80 6.27 8.79 18.77
CA ALA A 80 6.38 8.66 17.31
C ALA A 80 7.23 9.77 16.67
N ILE A 81 7.01 11.04 17.06
CA ILE A 81 7.78 12.16 16.51
C ILE A 81 9.28 12.05 16.87
N PRO A 82 9.68 11.84 18.14
CA PRO A 82 11.10 11.71 18.49
C PRO A 82 11.78 10.52 17.81
N LEU A 83 11.12 9.37 17.73
CA LEU A 83 11.66 8.19 17.06
C LEU A 83 11.84 8.42 15.56
N TYR A 84 10.86 9.04 14.90
CA TYR A 84 10.95 9.39 13.49
C TYR A 84 12.08 10.40 13.23
N TYR A 85 12.20 11.42 14.07
CA TYR A 85 13.29 12.39 13.98
C TYR A 85 14.66 11.74 14.16
N MET A 86 14.80 10.84 15.14
CA MET A 86 16.03 10.09 15.38
C MET A 86 16.45 9.27 14.16
N GLU A 87 15.51 8.52 13.55
CA GLU A 87 15.78 7.69 12.37
C GLU A 87 16.25 8.53 11.19
N VAL A 88 15.56 9.64 10.91
CA VAL A 88 15.91 10.54 9.80
C VAL A 88 17.27 11.22 10.06
N ALA A 89 17.52 11.69 11.28
CA ALA A 89 18.78 12.33 11.64
C ALA A 89 19.95 11.36 11.54
N LEU A 90 19.79 10.10 12.00
CA LEU A 90 20.81 9.05 11.87
C LEU A 90 21.10 8.70 10.41
N GLY A 91 20.05 8.57 9.59
CA GLY A 91 20.20 8.32 8.15
C GLY A 91 20.93 9.44 7.42
N GLN A 92 20.63 10.71 7.75
CA GLN A 92 21.30 11.88 7.17
C GLN A 92 22.75 12.02 7.65
N TYR A 93 23.02 11.75 8.93
CA TYR A 93 24.36 11.88 9.51
C TYR A 93 25.32 10.82 8.99
N THR A 94 24.87 9.57 8.91
CA THR A 94 25.74 8.44 8.52
C THR A 94 25.78 8.21 7.02
N SER A 95 24.73 8.62 6.28
CA SER A 95 24.56 8.34 4.85
C SER A 95 24.82 6.87 4.48
N ALA A 96 24.55 5.96 5.43
CA ALA A 96 24.83 4.54 5.32
C ALA A 96 23.54 3.72 5.47
N SER A 97 23.59 2.46 5.05
CA SER A 97 22.47 1.54 5.25
C SER A 97 22.30 1.21 6.75
N PRO A 98 21.07 0.90 7.22
CA PRO A 98 20.82 0.53 8.62
C PRO A 98 21.76 -0.57 9.13
N TRP A 99 22.13 -1.52 8.25
CA TRP A 99 23.07 -2.59 8.58
C TRP A 99 24.43 -2.05 9.04
N CYS A 100 24.98 -1.07 8.32
CA CYS A 100 26.26 -0.44 8.67
C CYS A 100 26.13 0.43 9.94
N ILE A 101 25.01 1.16 10.09
CA ILE A 101 24.76 2.05 11.22
C ILE A 101 24.79 1.27 12.55
N TYR A 102 24.03 0.18 12.66
CA TYR A 102 23.96 -0.60 13.89
C TYR A 102 25.26 -1.34 14.21
N GLN A 103 26.03 -1.77 13.19
CA GLN A 103 27.35 -2.36 13.39
C GLN A 103 28.37 -1.34 13.96
N MET A 104 28.29 -0.08 13.53
CA MET A 104 29.19 0.99 13.99
C MET A 104 28.79 1.57 15.35
N LEU A 105 27.48 1.72 15.61
CA LEU A 105 26.97 2.39 16.81
C LEU A 105 26.85 1.46 18.02
N ALA A 106 26.36 0.24 17.81
CA ALA A 106 26.08 -0.72 18.88
C ALA A 106 26.19 -2.16 18.35
N PRO A 107 27.40 -2.76 18.30
CA PRO A 107 27.60 -4.10 17.75
C PRO A 107 26.80 -5.20 18.48
N ALA A 108 26.42 -4.97 19.75
CA ALA A 108 25.50 -5.85 20.48
C ALA A 108 24.10 -5.94 19.84
N MET A 109 23.69 -4.91 19.09
CA MET A 109 22.41 -4.83 18.38
C MET A 109 22.53 -5.16 16.88
N SER A 110 23.61 -5.81 16.45
CA SER A 110 23.85 -6.18 15.04
C SER A 110 22.73 -7.03 14.40
N GLY A 111 21.89 -7.70 15.20
CA GLY A 111 20.72 -8.45 14.71
C GLY A 111 19.48 -7.60 14.37
N VAL A 112 19.41 -6.34 14.81
CA VAL A 112 18.24 -5.46 14.60
C VAL A 112 18.00 -5.17 13.12
N PRO A 113 19.02 -4.83 12.30
CA PRO A 113 18.84 -4.64 10.86
C PRO A 113 18.26 -5.87 10.14
N ALA A 114 18.63 -7.08 10.57
CA ALA A 114 18.09 -8.31 10.00
C ALA A 114 16.60 -8.46 10.31
N ALA A 115 16.19 -8.18 11.55
CA ALA A 115 14.78 -8.18 11.95
C ALA A 115 13.97 -7.10 11.21
N MET A 116 14.55 -5.91 11.02
CA MET A 116 13.95 -4.83 10.21
C MET A 116 13.74 -5.27 8.75
N ALA A 117 14.76 -5.87 8.13
CA ALA A 117 14.66 -6.37 6.76
C ALA A 117 13.58 -7.46 6.63
N PHE A 118 13.53 -8.39 7.57
CA PHE A 118 12.49 -9.43 7.62
C PHE A 118 11.08 -8.82 7.75
N ASN A 119 10.91 -7.84 8.64
CA ASN A 119 9.63 -7.15 8.80
C ASN A 119 9.20 -6.42 7.52
N ILE A 120 10.14 -5.77 6.82
CA ILE A 120 9.86 -5.09 5.55
C ILE A 120 9.39 -6.09 4.48
N VAL A 121 9.99 -7.28 4.41
CA VAL A 121 9.56 -8.33 3.47
C VAL A 121 8.13 -8.77 3.78
N LEU A 122 7.83 -9.12 5.04
CA LEU A 122 6.49 -9.52 5.44
C LEU A 122 5.45 -8.44 5.14
N ARG A 123 5.76 -7.18 5.48
CA ARG A 123 4.88 -6.04 5.21
C ARG A 123 4.67 -5.84 3.71
N SER A 124 5.71 -6.00 2.89
CA SER A 124 5.62 -5.88 1.44
C SER A 124 4.73 -6.98 0.84
N THR A 125 4.82 -8.22 1.34
CA THR A 125 3.94 -9.31 0.92
C THR A 125 2.48 -8.99 1.24
N VAL A 126 2.17 -8.57 2.48
CA VAL A 126 0.80 -8.21 2.85
C VAL A 126 0.29 -7.04 2.01
N LEU A 127 1.07 -5.98 1.84
CA LEU A 127 0.68 -4.83 1.02
C LEU A 127 0.45 -5.22 -0.45
N SER A 128 1.22 -6.17 -1.01
CA SER A 128 1.01 -6.64 -2.38
C SER A 128 -0.35 -7.33 -2.58
N VAL A 129 -0.85 -8.05 -1.56
CA VAL A 129 -2.18 -8.66 -1.57
C VAL A 129 -3.25 -7.57 -1.59
N TRP A 130 -3.14 -6.58 -0.69
CA TRP A 130 -4.09 -5.48 -0.61
C TRP A 130 -4.14 -4.67 -1.91
N VAL A 131 -2.99 -4.39 -2.52
CA VAL A 131 -2.93 -3.70 -3.82
C VAL A 131 -3.59 -4.52 -4.91
N THR A 132 -3.41 -5.85 -4.90
CA THR A 132 -4.09 -6.76 -5.84
C THR A 132 -5.60 -6.73 -5.65
N GLU A 133 -6.09 -6.71 -4.41
CA GLU A 133 -7.51 -6.60 -4.09
C GLU A 133 -8.11 -5.27 -4.57
N PHE A 134 -7.42 -4.15 -4.31
CA PHE A 134 -7.88 -2.85 -4.79
C PHE A 134 -7.84 -2.75 -6.31
N LEU A 135 -6.81 -3.31 -6.97
CA LEU A 135 -6.68 -3.26 -8.42
C LEU A 135 -7.75 -4.07 -9.13
N THR A 136 -8.10 -5.25 -8.62
CA THR A 136 -9.20 -6.07 -9.15
C THR A 136 -10.55 -5.40 -8.93
N MET A 137 -10.82 -4.85 -7.74
CA MET A 137 -12.05 -4.10 -7.48
C MET A 137 -12.17 -2.84 -8.34
N PHE A 138 -11.05 -2.17 -8.60
CA PHE A 138 -11.00 -1.06 -9.54
C PHE A 138 -11.31 -1.51 -10.97
N ALA A 139 -10.74 -2.63 -11.44
CA ALA A 139 -11.02 -3.18 -12.77
C ALA A 139 -12.51 -3.54 -12.96
N ILE A 140 -13.11 -4.22 -11.98
CA ILE A 140 -14.56 -4.56 -12.01
C ILE A 140 -15.41 -3.29 -11.99
N SER A 141 -14.99 -2.27 -11.24
CA SER A 141 -15.71 -0.98 -11.19
C SER A 141 -15.60 -0.21 -12.51
N LEU A 142 -14.50 -0.33 -13.25
CA LEU A 142 -14.37 0.23 -14.60
C LEU A 142 -15.30 -0.46 -15.60
N GLU A 143 -15.50 -1.78 -15.49
CA GLU A 143 -16.50 -2.49 -16.29
C GLU A 143 -17.93 -1.99 -15.98
N GLY A 144 -18.14 -1.52 -14.74
CA GLY A 144 -19.34 -0.82 -14.27
C GLY A 144 -19.81 0.35 -15.15
N ALA A 145 -18.91 0.94 -15.95
CA ALA A 145 -19.26 2.01 -16.89
C ALA A 145 -20.11 1.51 -18.08
N TRP A 146 -20.02 0.22 -18.41
CA TRP A 146 -20.64 -0.39 -19.59
C TRP A 146 -21.60 -1.51 -19.25
N ARG A 147 -21.38 -2.22 -18.14
CA ARG A 147 -22.18 -3.36 -17.68
C ARG A 147 -22.45 -3.21 -16.18
N GLU A 148 -23.61 -3.68 -15.73
CA GLU A 148 -23.89 -3.70 -14.28
C GLU A 148 -22.84 -4.57 -13.54
N PRO A 149 -22.14 -4.03 -12.52
CA PRO A 149 -21.07 -4.76 -11.86
C PRO A 149 -21.63 -5.89 -11.00
N SER A 150 -20.83 -6.94 -10.79
CA SER A 150 -21.22 -8.14 -10.05
C SER A 150 -21.60 -7.88 -8.58
N TYR A 151 -21.19 -6.74 -8.00
CA TYR A 151 -21.56 -6.32 -6.65
C TYR A 151 -22.82 -5.44 -6.58
N ALA A 152 -23.48 -5.14 -7.71
CA ALA A 152 -24.65 -4.27 -7.74
C ALA A 152 -25.95 -4.95 -7.26
N ARG A 153 -26.07 -6.26 -7.46
CA ARG A 153 -27.23 -7.08 -7.09
C ARG A 153 -26.78 -8.44 -6.59
N CYS A 154 -27.59 -9.06 -5.74
CA CYS A 154 -27.40 -10.46 -5.35
C CYS A 154 -27.73 -11.39 -6.54
N SER A 155 -26.94 -12.45 -6.74
CA SER A 155 -27.26 -13.48 -7.75
C SER A 155 -28.39 -14.39 -7.25
N HIS A 156 -29.09 -15.02 -8.20
CA HIS A 156 -30.15 -15.98 -7.89
C HIS A 156 -29.59 -17.19 -7.12
N GLY A 157 -30.12 -17.43 -5.92
CA GLY A 157 -29.74 -18.58 -5.07
C GLY A 157 -28.75 -18.24 -3.94
N ASP A 158 -28.30 -17.00 -3.86
CA ASP A 158 -27.31 -16.58 -2.86
C ASP A 158 -27.93 -16.06 -1.57
N VAL A 159 -27.29 -16.38 -0.44
CA VAL A 159 -27.60 -15.79 0.86
C VAL A 159 -27.02 -14.39 0.93
N CYS A 160 -27.73 -13.41 0.35
CA CYS A 160 -27.27 -12.04 0.23
C CYS A 160 -28.41 -11.05 0.56
N TYR A 161 -28.06 -9.95 1.22
CA TYR A 161 -29.03 -8.95 1.67
C TYR A 161 -28.92 -7.65 0.86
N ASP A 162 -29.89 -7.43 -0.02
CA ASP A 162 -30.00 -6.20 -0.81
C ASP A 162 -30.90 -5.17 -0.11
N HIS A 163 -30.30 -4.05 0.32
CA HIS A 163 -31.01 -2.93 0.95
C HIS A 163 -32.05 -2.27 0.05
N ARG A 164 -31.88 -2.29 -1.29
CA ARG A 164 -32.84 -1.71 -2.24
C ARG A 164 -34.12 -2.53 -2.28
N LEU A 165 -33.96 -3.86 -2.28
CA LEU A 165 -35.07 -4.80 -2.31
C LEU A 165 -35.74 -4.89 -0.94
N ALA A 166 -34.97 -4.82 0.16
CA ALA A 166 -35.51 -4.82 1.52
C ALA A 166 -36.55 -3.71 1.76
N ARG A 167 -36.33 -2.48 1.26
CA ARG A 167 -37.30 -1.39 1.41
C ARG A 167 -38.66 -1.67 0.74
N ARG A 168 -38.67 -2.43 -0.36
CA ARG A 168 -39.89 -2.77 -1.10
C ARG A 168 -40.53 -4.06 -0.60
N CYS A 169 -39.72 -5.06 -0.27
CA CYS A 169 -40.15 -6.44 -0.07
C CYS A 169 -40.26 -6.86 1.41
N MET A 170 -39.86 -6.02 2.38
CA MET A 170 -39.98 -6.34 3.81
C MET A 170 -41.44 -6.54 4.26
N PHE A 171 -42.39 -5.88 3.60
CA PHE A 171 -43.84 -5.98 3.87
C PHE A 171 -44.65 -6.44 2.64
N ALA A 172 -43.99 -7.02 1.63
CA ALA A 172 -44.68 -7.52 0.45
C ALA A 172 -45.46 -8.81 0.78
N SER A 173 -46.57 -9.01 0.05
CA SER A 173 -47.34 -10.26 0.16
C SER A 173 -46.50 -11.45 -0.33
N PRO A 174 -46.63 -12.63 0.30
CA PRO A 174 -45.93 -13.85 -0.15
C PRO A 174 -46.31 -14.32 -1.57
N ASN A 175 -47.37 -13.75 -2.17
CA ASN A 175 -47.79 -14.04 -3.54
C ASN A 175 -47.08 -13.16 -4.60
N ASP A 176 -46.25 -12.20 -4.18
CA ASP A 176 -45.52 -11.33 -5.10
C ASP A 176 -44.25 -12.01 -5.63
N THR A 177 -44.26 -12.37 -6.92
CA THR A 177 -43.13 -13.06 -7.58
C THR A 177 -41.88 -12.19 -7.64
N SER A 178 -42.01 -10.87 -7.57
CA SER A 178 -40.87 -9.95 -7.59
C SER A 178 -40.09 -9.95 -6.27
N CYS A 179 -40.75 -10.27 -5.16
CA CYS A 179 -40.18 -10.32 -3.81
C CYS A 179 -39.91 -11.75 -3.33
N ALA A 180 -40.35 -12.78 -4.07
CA ALA A 180 -40.24 -14.19 -3.69
C ALA A 180 -38.79 -14.60 -3.36
N GLN A 181 -37.80 -14.06 -4.09
CA GLN A 181 -36.38 -14.35 -3.86
C GLN A 181 -35.85 -13.76 -2.56
N PHE A 182 -36.24 -12.51 -2.26
CA PHE A 182 -35.89 -11.85 -0.99
C PHE A 182 -36.48 -12.59 0.20
N ILE A 183 -37.76 -12.98 0.08
CA ILE A 183 -38.48 -13.72 1.12
C ILE A 183 -37.84 -15.09 1.32
N SER A 184 -37.51 -15.82 0.24
CA SER A 184 -36.83 -17.13 0.32
C SER A 184 -35.46 -17.03 0.99
N ALA A 185 -34.66 -16.02 0.63
CA ALA A 185 -33.35 -15.78 1.26
C ALA A 185 -33.50 -15.47 2.77
N MET A 186 -34.51 -14.70 3.16
CA MET A 186 -34.81 -14.35 4.56
C MET A 186 -35.40 -15.50 5.38
N VAL A 187 -36.12 -16.45 4.76
CA VAL A 187 -36.63 -17.66 5.42
C VAL A 187 -35.53 -18.69 5.62
N ASN A 188 -34.64 -18.85 4.63
CA ASN A 188 -33.51 -19.78 4.71
C ASN A 188 -32.43 -19.30 5.68
N THR A 189 -32.29 -17.98 5.87
CA THR A 189 -31.44 -17.42 6.92
C THR A 189 -32.22 -17.23 8.20
N ARG A 190 -31.98 -18.08 9.21
CA ARG A 190 -32.43 -17.75 10.56
C ARG A 190 -31.82 -16.40 10.99
N VAL A 191 -32.52 -15.69 11.88
CA VAL A 191 -32.29 -14.29 12.29
C VAL A 191 -30.84 -13.96 12.69
N ASP A 192 -30.03 -14.97 13.03
CA ASP A 192 -28.67 -14.82 13.57
C ASP A 192 -27.53 -14.93 12.52
N ALA A 193 -27.83 -15.15 11.24
CA ALA A 193 -26.79 -15.11 10.20
C ALA A 193 -26.43 -13.66 9.84
N ILE A 194 -25.14 -13.30 9.91
CA ILE A 194 -24.63 -11.99 9.49
C ILE A 194 -24.98 -11.79 8.01
N LYS A 195 -25.91 -10.86 7.75
CA LYS A 195 -26.40 -10.57 6.40
C LYS A 195 -25.35 -9.80 5.62
N ALA A 196 -24.60 -10.48 4.77
CA ALA A 196 -23.64 -9.85 3.88
C ALA A 196 -24.36 -8.97 2.84
N THR A 197 -23.85 -7.76 2.63
CA THR A 197 -24.27 -6.91 1.51
C THR A 197 -23.80 -7.54 0.19
N PRO A 198 -24.43 -7.21 -0.97
CA PRO A 198 -23.99 -7.74 -2.26
C PRO A 198 -22.52 -7.45 -2.56
N LEU A 199 -21.98 -6.33 -2.06
CA LEU A 199 -20.56 -6.02 -2.17
C LEU A 199 -19.68 -7.00 -1.39
N ILE A 200 -20.00 -7.23 -0.11
CA ILE A 200 -19.22 -8.14 0.75
C ILE A 200 -19.30 -9.57 0.21
N HIS A 201 -20.48 -10.01 -0.22
CA HIS A 201 -20.68 -11.34 -0.81
C HIS A 201 -19.90 -11.52 -2.11
N SER A 202 -19.96 -10.55 -3.02
CA SER A 202 -19.19 -10.60 -4.27
C SER A 202 -17.68 -10.51 -4.01
N PHE A 203 -17.24 -9.70 -3.05
CA PHE A 203 -15.84 -9.65 -2.62
C PHE A 203 -15.36 -11.00 -2.08
N ALA A 204 -16.12 -11.61 -1.16
CA ALA A 204 -15.82 -12.91 -0.59
C ALA A 204 -15.74 -14.01 -1.65
N ARG A 205 -16.54 -13.96 -2.72
CA ARG A 205 -16.42 -14.89 -3.86
C ARG A 205 -15.21 -14.66 -4.74
N ILE A 206 -14.86 -13.41 -4.99
CA ILE A 206 -13.77 -13.06 -5.90
C ILE A 206 -12.42 -13.43 -5.28
N PHE A 207 -12.27 -13.17 -3.97
CA PHE A 207 -11.08 -13.54 -3.21
C PHE A 207 -11.20 -14.87 -2.49
N GLU A 208 -12.36 -15.51 -2.62
CA GLU A 208 -12.68 -16.83 -2.09
C GLU A 208 -12.23 -16.99 -0.64
N GLU A 209 -12.61 -16.03 0.23
CA GLU A 209 -12.48 -16.20 1.68
C GLU A 209 -13.27 -17.46 2.02
N PRO A 210 -12.62 -18.57 2.43
CA PRO A 210 -13.34 -19.79 2.68
C PRO A 210 -14.31 -19.50 3.83
N GLU A 211 -15.60 -19.68 3.55
CA GLU A 211 -16.55 -19.98 4.61
C GLU A 211 -15.91 -21.13 5.39
N ILE A 212 -15.68 -20.95 6.69
CA ILE A 212 -14.87 -21.83 7.56
C ILE A 212 -15.41 -23.25 7.48
N THR A 213 -14.98 -24.00 6.47
CA THR A 213 -15.47 -25.33 6.15
C THR A 213 -14.27 -26.24 6.17
N LEU A 214 -14.37 -27.29 6.98
CA LEU A 214 -13.31 -28.25 7.31
C LEU A 214 -12.83 -29.10 6.12
N LYS A 215 -13.20 -28.77 4.88
CA LYS A 215 -12.86 -29.54 3.70
C LYS A 215 -12.02 -28.68 2.74
N PRO A 216 -10.69 -28.89 2.68
CA PRO A 216 -9.88 -28.20 1.68
C PRO A 216 -10.35 -28.63 0.28
N PRO A 217 -10.62 -27.69 -0.64
CA PRO A 217 -10.93 -28.05 -2.01
C PRO A 217 -9.73 -28.73 -2.67
N GLU A 218 -9.98 -29.85 -3.35
CA GLU A 218 -8.96 -30.78 -3.86
C GLU A 218 -8.17 -30.25 -5.07
N SER A 219 -8.56 -29.10 -5.62
CA SER A 219 -7.77 -28.34 -6.59
C SER A 219 -8.32 -26.92 -6.68
N TYR A 220 -7.56 -25.93 -6.22
CA TYR A 220 -7.97 -24.52 -6.19
C TYR A 220 -7.21 -23.73 -7.27
N VAL A 221 -7.96 -23.06 -8.14
CA VAL A 221 -7.43 -22.11 -9.13
C VAL A 221 -8.08 -20.74 -8.86
N PRO A 222 -7.29 -19.71 -8.49
CA PRO A 222 -7.85 -18.40 -8.23
C PRO A 222 -8.44 -17.77 -9.50
N ASN A 223 -9.40 -16.87 -9.33
CA ASN A 223 -10.00 -16.10 -10.41
C ASN A 223 -8.93 -15.46 -11.31
N SER A 224 -9.10 -15.56 -12.63
CA SER A 224 -8.11 -15.08 -13.61
C SER A 224 -7.81 -13.59 -13.47
N MET A 225 -8.80 -12.77 -13.10
CA MET A 225 -8.64 -11.34 -12.84
C MET A 225 -7.66 -11.06 -11.68
N VAL A 226 -7.71 -11.88 -10.62
CA VAL A 226 -6.81 -11.75 -9.46
C VAL A 226 -5.38 -12.10 -9.86
N ILE A 227 -5.19 -13.16 -10.65
CA ILE A 227 -3.87 -13.55 -11.17
C ILE A 227 -3.26 -12.43 -12.01
N VAL A 228 -4.03 -11.85 -12.93
CA VAL A 228 -3.55 -10.75 -13.78
C VAL A 228 -3.20 -9.52 -12.94
N ALA A 229 -4.04 -9.15 -11.97
CA ALA A 229 -3.76 -8.03 -11.08
C ALA A 229 -2.52 -8.26 -10.20
N LEU A 230 -2.29 -9.49 -9.74
CA LEU A 230 -1.09 -9.85 -8.99
C LEU A 230 0.16 -9.69 -9.85
N MET A 231 0.13 -10.20 -11.08
CA MET A 231 1.24 -10.06 -12.03
C MET A 231 1.53 -8.59 -12.32
N LEU A 232 0.49 -7.77 -12.58
CA LEU A 232 0.64 -6.34 -12.79
C LEU A 232 1.25 -5.64 -11.57
N THR A 233 0.82 -5.99 -10.37
CA THR A 233 1.34 -5.42 -9.11
C THR A 233 2.84 -5.65 -8.97
N TRP A 234 3.31 -6.88 -9.19
CA TRP A 234 4.74 -7.21 -9.09
C TRP A 234 5.57 -6.65 -10.25
N ILE A 235 5.01 -6.57 -11.46
CA ILE A 235 5.67 -5.90 -12.59
C ILE A 235 5.84 -4.40 -12.29
N CYS A 236 4.80 -3.72 -11.83
CA CYS A 236 4.86 -2.31 -11.45
C CYS A 236 5.84 -2.08 -10.29
N ALA A 237 5.86 -2.95 -9.28
CA ALA A 237 6.82 -2.87 -8.18
C ALA A 237 8.27 -3.07 -8.66
N GLY A 238 8.51 -4.05 -9.53
CA GLY A 238 9.83 -4.30 -10.14
C GLY A 238 10.30 -3.12 -10.99
N CYS A 239 9.42 -2.56 -11.83
CA CYS A 239 9.72 -1.36 -12.60
C CYS A 239 9.99 -0.15 -11.68
N ALA A 240 9.20 0.05 -10.63
CA ALA A 240 9.43 1.14 -9.68
C ALA A 240 10.79 1.01 -8.96
N ALA A 241 11.23 -0.21 -8.67
CA ALA A 241 12.52 -0.48 -8.04
C ALA A 241 13.71 -0.13 -8.95
N THR A 242 13.57 -0.23 -10.27
CA THR A 242 14.67 0.07 -11.22
C THR A 242 14.79 1.55 -11.60
N VAL A 243 13.69 2.31 -11.55
CA VAL A 243 13.65 3.73 -11.97
C VAL A 243 14.31 4.66 -10.95
N GLY A 244 14.47 4.24 -9.70
CA GLY A 244 15.23 4.95 -8.66
C GLY A 244 14.45 6.01 -7.88
N ALA A 245 15.06 6.51 -6.81
CA ALA A 245 14.39 7.29 -5.77
C ALA A 245 13.79 8.64 -6.22
N ARG A 246 14.35 9.27 -7.25
CA ARG A 246 13.84 10.56 -7.77
C ARG A 246 12.45 10.44 -8.38
N PHE A 247 12.21 9.39 -9.15
CA PHE A 247 10.90 9.16 -9.74
C PHE A 247 9.86 8.89 -8.65
N ILE A 248 10.22 8.11 -7.63
CA ILE A 248 9.36 7.82 -6.48
C ILE A 248 8.98 9.11 -5.74
N GLY A 249 9.94 10.02 -5.53
CA GLY A 249 9.67 11.32 -4.91
C GLY A 249 8.71 12.20 -5.73
N ARG A 250 8.80 12.17 -7.06
CA ARG A 250 7.87 12.90 -7.94
C ARG A 250 6.48 12.26 -7.97
N LEU A 251 6.43 10.92 -8.01
CA LEU A 251 5.20 10.15 -7.97
C LEU A 251 4.42 10.41 -6.66
N ALA A 252 5.12 10.59 -5.54
CA ALA A 252 4.51 10.88 -4.24
C ALA A 252 3.61 12.13 -4.27
N TYR A 253 3.97 13.18 -5.02
CA TYR A 253 3.10 14.36 -5.16
C TYR A 253 1.78 14.02 -5.83
N ALA A 254 1.84 13.24 -6.92
CA ALA A 254 0.64 12.82 -7.63
C ALA A 254 -0.24 11.93 -6.74
N VAL A 255 0.36 10.97 -6.03
CA VAL A 255 -0.37 10.07 -5.13
C VAL A 255 -1.06 10.83 -4.00
N ILE A 256 -0.37 11.76 -3.33
CA ILE A 256 -0.96 12.59 -2.27
C ILE A 256 -2.06 13.48 -2.83
N ALA A 257 -1.84 14.13 -3.97
CA ALA A 257 -2.84 14.98 -4.60
C ALA A 257 -4.12 14.18 -4.93
N ILE A 258 -3.97 12.99 -5.53
CA ILE A 258 -5.10 12.10 -5.81
C ILE A 258 -5.81 11.70 -4.52
N ALA A 259 -5.08 11.31 -3.48
CA ALA A 259 -5.67 10.91 -2.20
C ALA A 259 -6.45 12.05 -1.51
N ILE A 260 -5.92 13.28 -1.55
CA ILE A 260 -6.61 14.45 -1.01
C ILE A 260 -7.87 14.76 -1.82
N LEU A 261 -7.77 14.73 -3.15
CA LEU A 261 -8.91 14.97 -4.04
C LEU A 261 -10.02 13.94 -3.83
N THR A 262 -9.68 12.64 -3.72
CA THR A 262 -10.68 11.60 -3.45
C THR A 262 -11.32 11.79 -2.08
N CYS A 263 -10.55 12.13 -1.04
CA CYS A 263 -11.10 12.42 0.28
C CYS A 263 -12.06 13.62 0.28
N ILE A 264 -11.72 14.70 -0.44
CA ILE A 264 -12.58 15.88 -0.57
C ILE A 264 -13.87 15.51 -1.30
N MET A 265 -13.77 14.79 -2.42
CA MET A 265 -14.93 14.34 -3.19
C MET A 265 -15.85 13.45 -2.36
N LEU A 266 -15.29 12.48 -1.63
CA LEU A 266 -16.05 11.61 -0.72
C LEU A 266 -16.72 12.42 0.40
N SER A 267 -16.07 13.45 0.92
CA SER A 267 -16.64 14.32 1.97
C SER A 267 -17.81 15.16 1.45
N ILE A 268 -17.71 15.67 0.22
CA ILE A 268 -18.79 16.43 -0.42
C ILE A 268 -19.99 15.51 -0.70
N LEU A 269 -19.73 14.33 -1.28
CA LEU A 269 -20.76 13.33 -1.51
C LEU A 269 -21.42 12.87 -0.21
N GLY A 270 -20.63 12.59 0.83
CA GLY A 270 -21.14 12.19 2.14
C GLY A 270 -22.10 13.21 2.75
N LYS A 271 -21.82 14.52 2.63
CA LYS A 271 -22.73 15.59 3.09
C LYS A 271 -24.03 15.67 2.30
N SER A 272 -24.05 15.24 1.05
CA SER A 272 -25.27 15.25 0.21
C SER A 272 -26.25 14.12 0.52
N PHE A 273 -25.81 13.09 1.27
CA PHE A 273 -26.63 11.94 1.67
C PHE A 273 -27.17 12.03 3.11
N LEU A 274 -26.70 13.01 3.90
CA LEU A 274 -27.15 13.33 5.27
C LEU A 274 -28.23 14.40 5.23
#